data_AF-A0A0Q4LC95-F1
#
_entry.id   AF-A0A0Q4LC95-F1
#
_cell.length_a   1.000
_cell.length_b   1.000
_cell.length_c   1.000
_cell.angle_alpha   90.00
_cell.angle_beta   90.00
_cell.angle_gamma   90.00
#
_symmetry.space_group_name_H-M   'P 1'
#
loop_
_entity.id
_entity.type
_entity.pdbx_description
1 polymer ?
#
loop_
_entity_poly.entity_id
_entity_poly.type
_entity_poly.pdbx_seq_one_letter_code
_entity_poly.pdbx_strand_id
1 'polypeptide(L)'
;MKYFIAVTALALAACTHPADVSHPLTEVADKNAHFTVKNTAEGFSVEVRYSRYQFVPEASALLVACRSLVTARAYDEAKARGREIQPINEQTIRVSAYASDVMNACKLLL
;
A
#
# COMPACT_ATOMS: atom_id res chain seq x y z
N MET A 1 20.20 -15.97 -38.50
CA MET A 1 20.04 -16.64 -37.19
C MET A 1 20.74 -15.92 -36.03
N LYS A 2 22.00 -15.46 -36.17
CA LYS A 2 22.77 -14.81 -35.08
C LYS A 2 22.16 -13.50 -34.54
N TYR A 3 21.49 -12.71 -35.40
CA TYR A 3 20.83 -11.46 -35.01
C TYR A 3 19.48 -11.65 -34.30
N PHE A 4 18.81 -12.78 -34.49
CA PHE A 4 17.49 -13.03 -33.89
C PHE A 4 17.58 -13.20 -32.37
N ILE A 5 18.65 -13.84 -31.88
CA ILE A 5 18.91 -14.05 -30.45
C ILE A 5 19.23 -12.73 -29.73
N ALA A 6 19.94 -11.82 -30.40
CA ALA A 6 20.28 -10.51 -29.83
C ALA A 6 19.04 -9.63 -29.62
N VAL A 7 18.06 -9.69 -30.53
CA VAL A 7 16.81 -8.91 -30.43
C VAL A 7 15.90 -9.44 -29.31
N THR A 8 15.86 -10.76 -29.08
CA THR A 8 15.06 -11.34 -27.98
C THR A 8 15.64 -11.01 -26.61
N ALA A 9 16.97 -10.96 -26.48
CA ALA A 9 17.64 -10.59 -25.23
C ALA A 9 17.39 -9.12 -24.83
N LEU A 10 17.33 -8.19 -25.77
CA LEU A 10 17.02 -6.78 -25.48
C LEU A 10 15.54 -6.57 -25.10
N ALA A 11 14.62 -7.37 -25.64
CA ALA A 11 13.20 -7.26 -25.32
C ALA A 11 12.87 -7.69 -23.87
N LEU A 12 13.65 -8.60 -23.28
CA LEU A 12 13.47 -9.08 -21.90
C LEU A 12 13.93 -8.05 -20.84
N ALA A 13 14.81 -7.12 -21.19
CA ALA A 13 15.32 -6.11 -20.25
C ALA A 13 14.39 -4.89 -20.09
N ALA A 14 13.36 -4.74 -20.93
CA ALA A 14 12.47 -3.57 -20.92
C ALA A 14 11.34 -3.63 -19.87
N CYS A 15 11.19 -4.73 -19.13
CA CYS A 15 10.03 -4.95 -18.25
C CYS A 15 10.23 -4.53 -16.78
N THR A 16 11.38 -3.97 -16.39
CA THR A 16 11.61 -3.54 -14.99
C THR A 16 11.83 -2.03 -14.90
N HIS A 17 10.76 -1.25 -15.06
CA HIS A 17 10.80 0.13 -14.59
C HIS A 17 10.69 0.12 -13.06
N PRO A 18 11.71 0.55 -12.31
CA PRO A 18 11.59 0.68 -10.87
C PRO A 18 10.53 1.74 -10.55
N ALA A 19 9.59 1.40 -9.67
CA ALA A 19 8.64 2.38 -9.15
C ALA A 19 9.39 3.42 -8.31
N ASP A 20 9.11 4.70 -8.51
CA ASP A 20 9.71 5.76 -7.70
C ASP A 20 9.19 5.69 -6.26
N VAL A 21 10.09 5.38 -5.32
CA VAL A 21 9.83 5.28 -3.87
C VAL A 21 10.37 6.48 -3.09
N SER A 22 10.83 7.53 -3.78
CA SER A 22 11.50 8.68 -3.15
C SER A 22 10.53 9.59 -2.40
N HIS A 23 9.23 9.39 -2.59
CA HIS A 23 8.17 10.21 -2.05
C HIS A 23 7.36 9.40 -1.02
N PRO A 24 6.94 10.02 0.10
CA PRO A 24 6.07 9.36 1.07
C PRO A 24 4.80 8.86 0.39
N LEU A 25 4.22 7.79 0.96
CA LEU A 25 2.99 7.16 0.49
C LEU A 25 1.80 8.12 0.71
N THR A 26 1.72 9.11 -0.15
CA THR A 26 0.63 10.06 -0.26
C THR A 26 -0.42 9.48 -1.20
N GLU A 27 -1.62 10.07 -1.26
CA GLU A 27 -2.67 9.69 -2.23
C GLU A 27 -2.18 9.67 -3.69
N VAL A 28 -1.01 10.26 -3.98
CA VAL A 28 -0.36 10.27 -5.29
C VAL A 28 0.39 8.96 -5.59
N ALA A 29 0.85 8.22 -4.56
CA ALA A 29 1.71 7.05 -4.71
C ALA A 29 0.94 5.80 -5.20
N ASP A 30 -0.33 5.65 -4.84
CA ASP A 30 -1.20 4.61 -5.40
C ASP A 30 -2.61 5.17 -5.61
N LYS A 31 -3.02 5.28 -6.88
CA LYS A 31 -4.36 5.74 -7.29
C LYS A 31 -5.50 4.93 -6.70
N ASN A 32 -5.20 3.72 -6.22
CA ASN A 32 -6.16 2.79 -5.65
C ASN A 32 -6.25 2.89 -4.12
N ALA A 33 -5.40 3.72 -3.50
CA ALA A 33 -5.32 3.89 -2.05
C ALA A 33 -5.85 5.26 -1.63
N HIS A 34 -6.95 5.25 -0.88
CA HIS A 34 -7.49 6.44 -0.24
C HIS A 34 -7.16 6.44 1.24
N PHE A 35 -6.55 7.52 1.72
CA PHE A 35 -6.11 7.65 3.10
C PHE A 35 -7.02 8.62 3.85
N THR A 36 -7.43 8.25 5.06
CA THR A 36 -8.19 9.12 5.96
C THR A 36 -7.51 9.12 7.32
N VAL A 37 -7.08 10.29 7.77
CA VAL A 37 -6.47 10.48 9.08
C VAL A 37 -7.40 11.30 9.95
N LYS A 38 -7.75 10.78 11.12
CA LYS A 38 -8.62 11.46 12.08
C LYS A 38 -7.87 11.65 13.39
N ASN A 39 -7.95 12.83 13.97
CA ASN A 39 -7.44 13.06 15.31
C ASN A 39 -8.38 12.43 16.33
N THR A 40 -7.81 11.77 17.34
CA THR A 40 -8.54 11.25 18.50
C THR A 40 -8.06 12.02 19.74
N ALA A 41 -8.78 11.93 20.86
CA ALA A 41 -8.38 12.62 22.09
C ALA A 41 -6.99 12.16 22.62
N GLU A 42 -6.59 10.93 22.29
CA GLU A 42 -5.35 10.30 22.76
C GLU A 42 -4.25 10.27 21.67
N GLY A 43 -4.59 10.58 20.41
CA GLY A 43 -3.67 10.44 19.30
C GLY A 43 -4.32 10.64 17.93
N PHE A 44 -4.24 9.62 17.08
CA PHE A 44 -4.76 9.68 15.72
C PHE A 44 -5.10 8.28 15.18
N SER A 45 -6.13 8.22 14.34
CA SER A 45 -6.48 7.02 13.60
C SER A 45 -6.10 7.19 12.14
N VAL A 46 -5.54 6.15 11.54
CA VAL A 46 -5.29 6.07 10.10
C VAL A 46 -6.18 4.98 9.51
N GLU A 47 -6.94 5.35 8.50
CA GLU A 47 -7.79 4.45 7.73
C GLU A 47 -7.34 4.48 6.27
N VAL A 48 -7.19 3.30 5.68
CA VAL A 48 -6.81 3.12 4.28
C VAL A 48 -7.88 2.30 3.60
N ARG A 49 -8.43 2.84 2.52
CA ARG A 49 -9.30 2.09 1.61
C ARG A 49 -8.49 1.78 0.37
N TYR A 50 -8.24 0.50 0.16
CA TYR A 50 -7.50 -0.01 -0.98
C TYR A 50 -8.44 -0.78 -1.89
N SER A 51 -8.62 -0.31 -3.13
CA SER A 51 -9.49 -0.95 -4.11
C SER A 51 -8.77 -1.08 -5.45
N ARG A 52 -8.44 -2.32 -5.82
CA ARG A 52 -7.79 -2.59 -7.10
C ARG A 52 -8.58 -3.65 -7.86
N TYR A 53 -9.06 -3.30 -9.06
CA TYR A 53 -9.65 -4.29 -9.94
C TYR A 53 -8.56 -5.22 -10.48
N GLN A 54 -8.63 -6.50 -10.09
CA GLN A 54 -7.79 -7.55 -10.65
C GLN A 54 -8.68 -8.69 -11.15
N PHE A 55 -8.39 -9.16 -12.37
CA PHE A 55 -9.11 -10.26 -13.00
C PHE A 55 -8.94 -11.60 -12.25
N VAL A 56 -7.83 -11.76 -11.53
CA VAL A 56 -7.60 -12.85 -10.58
C VAL A 56 -7.71 -12.29 -9.17
N PRO A 57 -8.62 -12.81 -8.33
CA PRO A 57 -8.82 -12.30 -6.98
C PRO A 57 -7.68 -12.78 -6.06
N GLU A 58 -6.57 -12.03 -6.03
CA GLU A 58 -5.49 -12.22 -5.05
C GLU A 58 -5.84 -11.50 -3.75
N ALA A 59 -6.94 -11.93 -3.11
CA ALA A 59 -7.43 -11.29 -1.89
C ALA A 59 -6.37 -11.23 -0.78
N SER A 60 -5.54 -12.25 -0.65
CA SER A 60 -4.44 -12.29 0.33
C SER A 60 -3.37 -11.22 0.05
N ALA A 61 -2.97 -11.03 -1.21
CA ALA A 61 -1.98 -10.03 -1.60
C ALA A 61 -2.52 -8.61 -1.34
N LEU A 62 -3.80 -8.37 -1.65
CA LEU A 62 -4.46 -7.09 -1.37
C LEU A 62 -4.56 -6.79 0.13
N LEU A 63 -4.82 -7.79 0.96
CA LEU A 63 -4.85 -7.63 2.41
C LEU A 63 -3.48 -7.29 2.99
N VAL A 64 -2.41 -7.93 2.47
CA VAL A 64 -1.03 -7.61 2.85
C VAL A 64 -0.68 -6.18 2.44
N ALA A 65 -0.95 -5.80 1.19
CA ALA A 65 -0.71 -4.45 0.71
C ALA A 65 -1.45 -3.40 1.55
N CYS A 66 -2.73 -3.64 1.86
CA CYS A 66 -3.54 -2.74 2.68
C CYS A 66 -2.97 -2.55 4.10
N ARG A 67 -2.45 -3.63 4.73
CA ARG A 67 -1.76 -3.55 6.03
C ARG A 67 -0.46 -2.75 5.94
N SER A 68 0.38 -3.03 4.95
CA SER A 68 1.65 -2.29 4.79
C SER A 68 1.42 -0.80 4.51
N LEU A 69 0.40 -0.45 3.72
CA LEU A 69 0.05 0.95 3.43
C LEU A 69 -0.42 1.71 4.67
N VAL A 70 -1.30 1.12 5.49
CA VAL A 70 -1.78 1.81 6.71
C VAL A 70 -0.66 1.96 7.73
N THR A 71 0.22 0.95 7.87
CA THR A 71 1.38 1.01 8.74
C THR A 71 2.33 2.12 8.31
N ALA A 72 2.71 2.17 7.04
CA ALA A 72 3.62 3.18 6.53
C ALA A 72 3.04 4.59 6.68
N ARG A 73 1.75 4.77 6.35
CA ARG A 73 1.09 6.08 6.54
C ARG A 73 1.06 6.50 8.01
N ALA A 74 0.88 5.56 8.93
CA ALA A 74 0.91 5.83 10.35
C ALA A 74 2.29 6.26 10.85
N TYR A 75 3.37 5.65 10.36
CA TYR A 75 4.74 6.11 10.62
C TYR A 75 5.00 7.50 10.05
N ASP A 76 4.54 7.77 8.83
CA ASP A 76 4.67 9.09 8.21
C ASP A 76 3.91 10.16 9.02
N GLU A 77 2.70 9.87 9.50
CA GLU A 77 1.96 10.79 10.38
C GLU A 77 2.63 10.99 11.73
N ALA A 78 3.14 9.91 12.34
CA ALA A 78 3.86 9.98 13.60
C ALA A 78 5.09 10.89 13.47
N LYS A 79 5.89 10.67 12.40
CA LYS A 79 7.07 11.47 12.08
C LYS A 79 6.72 12.93 11.80
N ALA A 80 5.67 13.20 11.02
CA ALA A 80 5.21 14.55 10.73
C ALA A 80 4.77 15.30 12.01
N ARG A 81 4.27 14.58 13.01
CA ARG A 81 3.85 15.11 14.32
C ARG A 81 4.96 15.11 15.37
N GLY A 82 6.16 14.65 15.03
CA GLY A 82 7.26 14.53 15.98
C GLY A 82 7.01 13.53 17.12
N ARG A 83 6.15 12.52 16.91
CA ARG A 83 5.89 11.43 17.86
C ARG A 83 6.61 10.18 17.39
N GLU A 84 7.36 9.54 18.28
CA GLU A 84 7.79 8.15 18.06
C GLU A 84 6.64 7.21 18.41
N ILE A 85 6.29 6.32 17.49
CA ILE A 85 5.33 5.24 17.72
C ILE A 85 6.06 3.92 17.89
N GLN A 86 5.54 3.07 18.78
CA GLN A 86 6.09 1.72 18.97
C GLN A 86 5.93 0.89 17.68
N PRO A 87 6.78 -0.13 17.46
CA PRO A 87 6.61 -1.09 16.38
C PRO A 87 5.19 -1.63 16.31
N ILE A 88 4.48 -1.34 15.20
CA ILE A 88 3.11 -1.80 15.00
C ILE A 88 3.16 -3.25 14.51
N ASN A 89 2.45 -4.15 15.18
CA ASN A 89 2.26 -5.51 14.67
C ASN A 89 1.19 -5.50 13.56
N GLU A 90 1.63 -5.65 12.30
CA GLU A 90 0.74 -5.62 11.13
C GLU A 90 -0.37 -6.67 11.16
N GLN A 91 -0.16 -7.79 11.85
CA GLN A 91 -1.16 -8.85 11.97
C GLN A 91 -2.34 -8.46 12.87
N THR A 92 -2.16 -7.47 13.75
CA THR A 92 -3.22 -6.97 14.65
C THR A 92 -4.10 -5.90 14.01
N ILE A 93 -3.72 -5.41 12.82
CA ILE A 93 -4.47 -4.40 12.10
C ILE A 93 -5.82 -4.95 11.70
N ARG A 94 -6.89 -4.22 12.04
CA ARG A 94 -8.25 -4.59 11.65
C ARG A 94 -8.42 -4.35 10.15
N VAL A 95 -8.83 -5.41 9.45
CA VAL A 95 -9.10 -5.36 8.01
C VAL A 95 -10.52 -5.85 7.75
N SER A 96 -11.28 -5.10 6.97
CA SER A 96 -12.55 -5.52 6.39
C SER A 96 -12.40 -5.66 4.88
N ALA A 97 -12.80 -6.81 4.34
CA ALA A 97 -12.81 -7.08 2.91
C ALA A 97 -14.26 -7.18 2.42
N TYR A 98 -14.58 -6.50 1.32
CA TYR A 98 -15.89 -6.57 0.69
C TYR A 98 -15.81 -7.50 -0.53
N ALA A 99 -16.54 -8.62 -0.46
CA ALA A 99 -16.52 -9.67 -1.48
C ALA A 99 -17.05 -9.24 -2.86
N SER A 100 -17.80 -8.14 -2.92
CA SER A 100 -18.48 -7.69 -4.13
C SER A 100 -17.62 -6.86 -5.09
N ASP A 101 -16.51 -6.26 -4.63
CA ASP A 101 -15.82 -5.23 -5.43
C ASP A 101 -14.29 -5.20 -5.27
N VAL A 102 -13.68 -6.25 -4.70
CA VAL A 102 -12.22 -6.30 -4.46
C VAL A 102 -11.73 -5.06 -3.68
N MET A 103 -12.61 -4.54 -2.81
CA MET A 103 -12.35 -3.37 -1.98
C MET A 103 -12.04 -3.83 -0.56
N ASN A 104 -10.87 -3.46 -0.07
CA ASN A 104 -10.42 -3.71 1.29
C ASN A 104 -10.30 -2.40 2.04
N ALA A 105 -10.75 -2.37 3.30
CA ALA A 105 -10.53 -1.26 4.20
C ALA A 105 -9.70 -1.74 5.40
N CYS A 106 -8.58 -1.07 5.65
CA CYS A 106 -7.73 -1.31 6.81
C CYS A 106 -7.80 -0.09 7.73
N LYS A 107 -7.96 -0.34 9.04
CA LYS A 107 -7.99 0.74 10.03
C LYS A 107 -7.04 0.45 11.18
N LEU A 108 -6.21 1.43 11.47
CA LEU A 108 -5.32 1.46 12.62
C LEU A 108 -5.69 2.63 13.54
N LEU A 109 -5.74 2.35 14.83
CA LEU A 109 -5.97 3.32 15.90
C LEU A 109 -4.68 3.43 16.71
N LEU A 110 -4.13 4.63 16.85
CA LEU A 110 -2.92 4.95 17.60
C LEU A 110 -3.14 6.08 18.61
#